data_AF-A0A919VB35-F1
#
_entry.id   AF-A0A919VB35-F1
#
_cell.length_a   1.000
_cell.length_b   1.000
_cell.length_c   1.000
_cell.angle_alpha   90.00
_cell.angle_beta   90.00
_cell.angle_gamma   90.00
#
_symmetry.space_group_name_H-M   'P 1'
#
loop_
_entity.id
_entity.type
_entity.pdbx_description
1 polymer ?
#
loop_
_entity_poly.entity_id
_entity_poly.type
_entity_poly.pdbx_seq_one_letter_code
_entity_poly.pdbx_strand_id
1 'polypeptide(L)' 'MSEYDAESPPEGFAELIGLVWRDIGRAASMAFLGFGDEVSVTNHLEKQRAVNEFSLHIQFPWRLASSTETLVASNDMY' A
#
# COMPACT_ATOMS: atom_id res chain seq x y z
N MET A 1 -0.42 1.09 -28.13
CA MET A 1 -0.71 0.28 -26.94
C MET A 1 0.60 -0.44 -26.65
N SER A 2 1.43 0.14 -25.79
CA SER A 2 2.83 -0.27 -25.61
C SER A 2 2.87 -1.73 -25.15
N GLU A 3 3.56 -2.57 -25.91
CA GLU A 3 4.08 -3.85 -25.43
C GLU A 3 4.83 -3.55 -24.13
N TYR A 4 4.30 -4.04 -23.01
CA TYR A 4 5.12 -4.26 -21.83
C TYR A 4 5.98 -5.46 -22.20
N ASP A 5 7.22 -5.21 -22.60
CA ASP A 5 8.27 -6.22 -22.66
C ASP A 5 8.20 -7.01 -21.35
N ALA A 6 7.89 -8.30 -21.46
CA ALA A 6 7.82 -9.23 -20.35
C ALA A 6 9.25 -9.57 -19.90
N GLU A 7 9.99 -8.56 -19.42
CA GLU A 7 11.09 -8.82 -18.50
C GLU A 7 10.47 -9.55 -17.29
N SER A 8 11.03 -10.71 -16.96
CA SER A 8 10.62 -11.49 -15.79
C SER A 8 10.43 -10.56 -14.60
N PRO A 9 9.33 -10.72 -13.82
CA PRO A 9 9.09 -9.87 -12.68
C PRO A 9 10.32 -9.88 -11.76
N PRO A 10 10.67 -8.74 -11.12
CA PRO A 10 11.78 -8.69 -10.19
C PRO A 10 11.71 -9.83 -9.17
N GLU A 11 12.86 -10.31 -8.73
CA GLU A 11 12.95 -11.42 -7.78
C GLU A 11 12.05 -11.17 -6.55
N GLY A 12 11.19 -12.15 -6.23
CA GLY A 12 10.16 -12.04 -5.18
C GLY A 12 8.77 -11.60 -5.63
N PHE A 13 8.58 -11.07 -6.85
CA PHE A 13 7.24 -10.73 -7.36
C PHE A 13 6.51 -11.91 -7.99
N ALA A 14 7.24 -12.91 -8.49
CA ALA A 14 6.63 -14.06 -9.18
C ALA A 14 5.60 -14.80 -8.30
N GLU A 15 5.88 -14.93 -7.00
CA GLU A 15 5.00 -15.60 -6.03
C GLU A 15 3.75 -14.78 -5.68
N LEU A 16 3.76 -13.48 -5.96
CA LEU A 16 2.65 -12.57 -5.66
C LEU A 16 1.62 -12.50 -6.81
N ILE A 17 1.99 -12.96 -8.01
CA ILE A 17 1.12 -12.88 -9.20
C ILE A 17 -0.06 -13.85 -9.05
N GLY A 18 -1.26 -13.33 -9.24
CA GLY A 18 -2.51 -14.10 -9.15
C GLY A 18 -3.13 -14.14 -7.75
N LEU A 19 -2.47 -13.58 -6.74
CA LEU A 19 -3.07 -13.39 -5.42
C LEU A 19 -4.20 -12.36 -5.47
N VAL A 20 -5.26 -12.62 -4.70
CA VAL A 20 -6.48 -11.79 -4.70
C VAL A 20 -6.40 -10.71 -3.62
N TRP A 21 -6.77 -9.48 -3.99
CA TRP A 21 -6.98 -8.39 -3.06
C TRP A 21 -8.19 -8.67 -2.16
N ARG A 22 -8.02 -8.56 -0.85
CA ARG A 22 -9.07 -8.84 0.14
C ARG A 22 -9.45 -7.63 0.95
N ASP A 23 -8.49 -6.76 1.25
CA ASP A 23 -8.68 -5.66 2.18
C ASP A 23 -8.11 -4.34 1.66
N ILE A 24 -8.72 -3.24 2.08
CA ILE A 24 -8.23 -1.88 1.86
C ILE A 24 -8.34 -1.08 3.14
N GLY A 25 -7.34 -0.26 3.42
CA GLY A 25 -7.39 0.68 4.52
C GLY A 25 -6.49 1.89 4.32
N ARG A 26 -6.48 2.75 5.33
CA ARG A 26 -5.71 3.99 5.31
C ARG A 26 -5.12 4.29 6.69
N ALA A 27 -3.87 4.74 6.71
CA ALA A 27 -3.19 5.31 7.86
C ALA A 27 -2.61 6.68 7.47
N ALA A 28 -3.24 7.77 7.94
CA ALA A 28 -2.90 9.14 7.54
C ALA A 28 -2.88 9.32 6.00
N SER A 29 -1.71 9.58 5.42
CA SER A 29 -1.50 9.74 3.97
C SER A 29 -1.16 8.47 3.21
N MET A 30 -1.09 7.33 3.91
CA MET A 30 -0.79 6.03 3.33
C MET A 30 -2.08 5.23 3.15
N ALA A 31 -2.32 4.75 1.93
CA ALA A 31 -3.28 3.70 1.66
C ALA A 31 -2.58 2.35 1.72
N PHE A 32 -3.28 1.31 2.17
CA PHE A 32 -2.77 -0.06 2.11
C PHE A 32 -3.81 -1.01 1.53
N LEU A 33 -3.33 -1.97 0.76
CA LEU A 33 -4.13 -3.01 0.12
C LEU A 33 -3.62 -4.37 0.60
N GLY A 34 -4.46 -5.12 1.31
CA GLY A 34 -4.15 -6.44 1.81
C GLY A 34 -4.52 -7.53 0.79
N PHE A 35 -3.66 -8.53 0.62
CA PHE A 35 -3.84 -9.61 -0.33
C PHE A 35 -3.14 -10.91 0.13
N GLY A 36 -3.47 -12.02 -0.53
CA GLY A 36 -3.02 -13.36 -0.13
C GLY A 36 -3.96 -14.02 0.88
N ASP A 37 -3.45 -14.93 1.69
CA ASP A 37 -4.25 -15.63 2.71
C ASP A 37 -4.41 -14.81 4.00
N GLU A 38 -5.36 -15.21 4.84
CA GLU A 38 -5.54 -14.62 6.17
C GLU A 38 -4.63 -15.35 7.17
N VAL A 39 -3.83 -14.60 7.91
CA VAL A 39 -2.91 -15.10 8.92
C VAL A 39 -3.19 -14.45 10.28
N SER A 40 -3.03 -15.21 11.36
CA SER A 40 -3.17 -14.68 12.72
C SER A 40 -1.82 -14.18 13.23
N VAL A 41 -1.76 -12.91 13.64
CA VAL A 41 -0.57 -12.28 14.21
C VAL A 41 -0.86 -11.74 15.61
N THR A 42 0.13 -11.83 16.49
CA THR A 42 0.09 -11.20 17.81
C THR A 42 0.55 -9.75 17.66
N ASN A 43 -0.30 -8.79 18.06
CA ASN A 43 0.08 -7.38 18.04
C ASN A 43 0.94 -6.98 19.26
N HIS A 44 1.40 -5.72 19.30
CA HIS A 44 2.23 -5.23 20.42
C HIS A 44 1.52 -5.22 21.79
N LEU A 45 0.20 -5.40 21.83
CA LEU A 45 -0.61 -5.50 23.05
C LEU A 45 -0.89 -6.96 23.43
N GLU A 46 -0.14 -7.91 22.85
CA GLU A 46 -0.31 -9.36 23.05
C GLU A 46 -1.69 -9.89 22.62
N LYS A 47 -2.42 -9.15 21.77
CA LYS A 47 -3.71 -9.57 21.24
C LYS A 47 -3.55 -10.20 19.87
N GLN A 48 -4.24 -11.31 19.66
CA GLN A 48 -4.34 -11.94 18.35
C GLN A 48 -5.22 -11.10 17.42
N ARG A 49 -4.78 -10.97 16.17
CA ARG A 49 -5.48 -10.29 15.10
C ARG A 49 -5.28 -11.04 13.79
N ALA A 50 -6.38 -11.20 13.03
CA ALA A 50 -6.34 -11.63 11.65
C ALA A 50 -5.89 -10.48 10.73
N VAL A 51 -4.92 -10.75 9.87
CA VAL A 51 -4.39 -9.83 8.84
C VAL A 51 -4.15 -10.61 7.55
N ASN A 52 -4.01 -9.92 6.42
CA ASN A 52 -3.56 -10.56 5.19
C ASN A 52 -2.06 -10.86 5.25
N GLU A 53 -1.66 -11.95 4.61
CA GLU A 53 -0.27 -12.39 4.47
C GLU A 53 0.62 -11.30 3.85
N PHE A 54 0.10 -10.57 2.86
CA PHE A 54 0.79 -9.48 2.19
C PHE A 54 0.00 -8.17 2.24
N SER A 55 0.72 -7.05 2.20
CA SER A 55 0.13 -5.70 2.15
C SER A 55 0.96 -4.79 1.26
N LEU A 56 0.32 -4.17 0.26
CA LEU A 56 0.91 -3.13 -0.57
C LEU A 56 0.65 -1.77 0.07
N HIS A 57 1.71 -1.12 0.55
CA HIS A 57 1.65 0.23 1.12
C HIS A 57 1.93 1.28 0.06
N ILE A 58 0.96 2.15 -0.18
CA ILE A 58 1.05 3.24 -1.15
C ILE A 58 0.96 4.56 -0.37
N GLN A 59 2.09 5.24 -0.23
CA GLN A 59 2.12 6.57 0.36
C GLN A 59 2.03 7.61 -0.74
N PHE A 60 0.97 8.40 -0.73
CA PHE A 60 0.80 9.48 -1.68
C PHE A 60 1.36 10.78 -1.12
N PRO A 61 2.03 11.59 -1.94
CA PRO A 61 2.19 12.99 -1.63
C PRO A 61 0.79 13.62 -1.47
N TRP A 62 0.55 14.32 -0.38
CA TRP A 62 -0.71 15.03 -0.14
C TRP A 62 -0.48 16.53 -0.21
N ARG A 63 -1.52 17.28 -0.59
CA ARG A 63 -1.49 18.73 -0.68
C ARG A 63 -2.77 19.30 -0.09
N LEU A 64 -2.64 20.26 0.81
CA LEU A 64 -3.72 21.14 1.23
C LEU A 64 -3.66 22.41 0.39
N ALA A 65 -4.77 22.76 -0.25
CA ALA A 65 -4.88 23.96 -1.09
C ALA A 65 -6.20 24.68 -0.81
N SER A 66 -6.20 26.00 -0.93
CA SER A 66 -7.42 26.77 -1.14
C SER A 66 -7.79 26.75 -2.63
N SER A 67 -8.86 27.45 -3.03
CA SER A 67 -9.20 27.62 -4.44
C SER A 67 -8.12 28.36 -5.24
N THR A 68 -7.22 29.10 -4.57
CA THR A 68 -6.26 30.00 -5.21
C THR A 68 -4.80 29.65 -4.95
N GLU A 69 -4.48 28.89 -3.90
CA GLU A 69 -3.09 28.60 -3.54
C GLU A 69 -2.91 27.25 -2.86
N THR A 70 -1.68 26.73 -2.91
CA THR A 70 -1.27 25.59 -2.10
C THR A 70 -0.83 26.09 -0.73
N LEU A 71 -1.43 25.57 0.34
CA LEU A 71 -1.12 25.96 1.71
C LEU A 71 0.03 25.13 2.29
N VAL A 72 0.03 23.81 2.04
CA VAL A 72 1.10 22.90 2.47
C VAL A 72 1.06 21.62 1.62
N ALA A 73 2.22 21.06 1.28
CA ALA A 73 2.33 19.74 0.68
C ALA A 73 3.26 18.82 1.47
N SER A 74 3.02 17.51 1.41
CA SER A 74 3.77 16.49 2.13
C SER A 74 5.24 16.35 1.73
N ASN A 75 5.60 16.90 0.56
CA ASN A 75 6.94 16.87 0.01
C ASN A 75 7.58 18.26 -0.02
N ASP A 76 6.95 19.27 0.60
CA ASP A 76 7.64 20.54 0.86
C ASP A 76 8.73 20.24 1.90
N MET A 77 9.95 20.05 1.44
CA MET A 77 11.12 20.00 2.31
C MET A 77 11.32 21.41 2.88
N TYR A 78 11.28 21.54 4.20
CA TYR A 78 11.68 22.74 4.93
C TYR A 78 13.21 22.83 5.04
#